data_AF-A0A6N2D0T1-F1
#
_entry.id   AF-A0A6N2D0T1-F1
#
_cell.length_a   1.000
_cell.length_b   1.000
_cell.length_c   1.000
_cell.angle_alpha   90.00
_cell.angle_beta   90.00
_cell.angle_gamma   90.00
#
_symmetry.space_group_name_H-M   'P 1'
#
loop_
_entity.id
_entity.type
_entity.pdbx_description
1 polymer ?
#
loop_
_entity_poly.entity_id
_entity_poly.type
_entity_poly.pdbx_seq_one_letter_code
_entity_poly.pdbx_strand_id
1 'polypeptide(L)'
;MPFASLPKLLLDTRTGRRDSPLVRSGVRPPPVGATMSFSTLAFLGPTELIIILVLVVLIFGVGKLPDVAKQLGTSIKVFKKEMEDLSDGKSLDDGSVSDQQSEPRDVTRDGTAS
;
A
#
# COMPACT_ATOMS: atom_id res chain seq x y z
N MET A 1 -15.18 36.25 -56.72
CA MET A 1 -16.46 36.32 -57.45
C MET A 1 -16.89 34.88 -57.72
N PRO A 2 -17.89 34.33 -57.00
CA PRO A 2 -19.29 34.61 -57.34
C PRO A 2 -20.12 35.14 -56.16
N PHE A 3 -20.76 36.25 -56.49
CA PHE A 3 -21.90 36.87 -55.84
C PHE A 3 -23.16 36.09 -56.22
N ALA A 4 -24.22 36.22 -55.43
CA ALA A 4 -25.58 35.70 -55.62
C ALA A 4 -25.83 34.24 -55.19
N SER A 5 -26.40 34.08 -54.00
CA SER A 5 -27.86 34.03 -53.90
C SER A 5 -28.29 33.96 -52.43
N LEU A 6 -28.95 35.02 -51.97
CA LEU A 6 -29.80 34.98 -50.78
C LEU A 6 -31.21 34.60 -51.24
N PRO A 7 -31.91 33.76 -50.46
CA PRO A 7 -33.20 34.17 -49.93
C PRO A 7 -33.20 33.94 -48.41
N LYS A 8 -33.12 35.01 -47.60
CA LYS A 8 -34.28 35.72 -47.01
C LYS A 8 -35.43 34.80 -46.59
N LEU A 9 -35.56 34.69 -45.27
CA LEU A 9 -36.79 34.73 -44.50
C LEU A 9 -37.95 33.92 -45.07
N LEU A 10 -38.35 32.84 -44.37
CA LEU A 10 -39.76 32.69 -44.00
C LEU A 10 -39.96 31.54 -42.99
N LEU A 11 -40.68 31.88 -41.92
CA LEU A 11 -41.34 30.99 -40.95
C LEU A 11 -40.43 30.12 -40.07
N ASP A 12 -39.95 30.69 -38.97
CA ASP A 12 -40.05 29.95 -37.71
C ASP A 12 -41.07 30.64 -36.80
N THR A 13 -42.34 30.29 -37.02
CA THR A 13 -43.46 30.52 -36.10
C THR A 13 -43.40 29.53 -34.94
N ARG A 14 -42.24 29.43 -34.28
CA ARG A 14 -42.14 28.74 -32.98
C ARG A 14 -42.56 29.66 -31.85
N THR A 15 -43.88 29.76 -31.73
CA THR A 15 -44.60 29.44 -30.49
C THR A 15 -43.75 29.43 -29.20
N GLY A 16 -44.01 30.45 -28.37
CA GLY A 16 -44.32 30.24 -26.96
C GLY A 16 -43.26 29.55 -26.10
N ARG A 17 -42.37 30.36 -25.52
CA ARG A 17 -41.62 29.98 -24.33
C ARG A 17 -41.69 31.15 -23.35
N ARG A 18 -42.83 31.33 -22.67
CA ARG A 18 -43.00 30.91 -21.27
C ARG A 18 -41.82 31.36 -20.41
N ASP A 19 -41.83 32.65 -20.12
CA ASP A 19 -40.98 33.30 -19.14
C ASP A 19 -41.43 32.81 -17.76
N SER A 20 -40.75 31.78 -17.25
CA SER A 20 -40.97 31.29 -15.89
C SER A 20 -40.13 32.16 -14.96
N PRO A 21 -40.73 32.84 -13.96
CA PRO A 21 -39.99 33.71 -13.05
C PRO A 21 -39.00 32.86 -12.24
N LEU A 22 -37.74 33.31 -12.26
CA LEU A 22 -36.61 32.74 -11.53
C LEU A 22 -36.73 33.01 -10.03
N VAL A 23 -37.77 32.45 -9.40
CA VAL A 23 -37.94 32.45 -7.94
C VAL A 23 -37.73 31.01 -7.47
N ARG A 24 -36.49 30.56 -7.58
CA ARG A 24 -36.06 29.31 -6.94
C ARG A 24 -35.47 29.70 -5.60
N SER A 25 -36.32 29.57 -4.58
CA SER A 25 -36.00 29.57 -3.16
C SER A 25 -34.62 28.98 -2.89
N GLY A 26 -33.79 29.76 -2.19
CA GLY A 26 -32.48 29.37 -1.69
C GLY A 26 -32.58 28.32 -0.58
N VAL A 27 -33.03 27.12 -0.92
CA VAL A 27 -32.82 25.93 -0.11
C VAL A 27 -31.42 25.44 -0.44
N ARG A 28 -30.42 25.93 0.31
CA ARG A 28 -29.11 25.30 0.34
C ARG A 28 -29.25 24.03 1.17
N PRO A 29 -29.12 22.82 0.59
CA PRO A 29 -29.12 21.62 1.40
C PRO A 29 -27.89 21.65 2.33
N PRO A 30 -28.04 21.30 3.62
CA PRO A 30 -26.88 21.05 4.47
C PRO A 30 -26.12 19.83 3.91
N PRO A 31 -24.77 19.87 3.85
CA PRO A 31 -23.99 18.70 3.49
C PRO A 31 -24.10 17.65 4.62
N VAL A 32 -25.01 16.69 4.48
CA VAL A 32 -25.22 15.59 5.45
C VAL A 32 -24.28 14.40 5.22
N GLY A 33 -23.18 14.59 4.48
CA GLY A 33 -22.36 13.50 3.95
C GLY A 33 -20.87 13.52 4.31
N ALA A 34 -20.42 14.41 5.20
CA ALA A 34 -19.00 14.52 5.54
C ALA A 34 -18.57 13.68 6.78
N THR A 35 -19.33 12.65 7.17
CA THR A 35 -19.04 11.88 8.40
C THR A 35 -18.69 10.42 8.20
N MET A 36 -18.66 9.92 6.98
CA MET A 36 -18.03 8.64 6.69
C MET A 36 -17.05 8.88 5.56
N SER A 37 -15.93 9.50 5.94
CA SER A 37 -14.71 9.51 5.17
C SER A 37 -14.45 8.08 4.72
N PHE A 38 -14.77 7.85 3.46
CA PHE A 38 -14.35 6.76 2.60
C PHE A 38 -12.81 6.79 2.39
N SER A 39 -12.06 7.22 3.40
CA SER A 39 -10.61 7.07 3.50
C SER A 39 -10.23 5.59 3.60
N THR A 40 -11.20 4.74 3.95
CA THR A 40 -11.17 3.27 3.95
C THR A 40 -10.92 2.60 2.60
N LEU A 41 -10.89 3.33 1.47
CA LEU A 41 -10.63 2.70 0.17
C LEU A 41 -9.36 3.16 -0.56
N ALA A 42 -8.67 4.21 -0.12
CA ALA A 42 -7.56 4.78 -0.89
C ALA A 42 -6.25 4.98 -0.13
N PHE A 43 -6.19 4.63 1.14
CA PHE A 43 -4.95 4.71 1.91
C PHE A 43 -4.51 3.30 2.28
N LEU A 44 -3.78 2.66 1.37
CA LEU A 44 -2.78 1.66 1.76
C LEU A 44 -1.60 2.42 2.39
N GLY A 45 -1.87 3.11 3.49
CA GLY A 45 -0.91 3.93 4.20
C GLY A 45 -0.05 3.07 5.12
N PRO A 46 1.08 3.64 5.60
CA PRO A 46 1.87 3.01 6.66
C PRO A 46 1.02 2.69 7.91
N THR A 47 -0.06 3.46 8.15
CA THR A 47 -0.99 3.25 9.25
C THR A 47 -1.72 1.90 9.17
N GLU A 48 -2.27 1.54 8.02
CA GLU A 48 -2.95 0.26 7.80
C GLU A 48 -1.99 -0.92 7.95
N LEU A 49 -0.76 -0.78 7.43
CA LEU A 49 0.28 -1.79 7.59
C LEU A 49 0.63 -1.98 9.08
N ILE A 50 0.71 -0.89 9.86
CA ILE A 50 0.90 -0.95 11.32
C ILE A 50 -0.26 -1.68 11.99
N ILE A 51 -1.51 -1.42 11.62
CA ILE A 51 -2.68 -2.10 12.22
C ILE A 51 -2.60 -3.62 11.97
N ILE A 52 -2.32 -4.04 10.74
CA ILE A 52 -2.17 -5.47 10.39
C ILE A 52 -0.97 -6.07 11.13
N LEU A 53 0.16 -5.35 11.19
CA LEU A 53 1.35 -5.79 11.91
C LEU A 53 1.05 -6.03 13.39
N VAL A 54 0.30 -5.13 14.03
CA VAL A 54 -0.13 -5.29 15.44
C VAL A 54 -1.00 -6.53 15.61
N LEU A 55 -1.95 -6.80 14.70
CA LEU A 55 -2.77 -8.02 14.73
C LEU A 55 -1.91 -9.30 14.64
N VAL A 56 -0.93 -9.34 13.74
CA VAL A 56 0.00 -10.47 13.63
C VAL A 56 0.84 -10.61 14.90
N VAL A 57 1.37 -9.51 15.45
CA VAL A 57 2.11 -9.53 16.73
C VAL A 57 1.25 -10.02 17.89
N LEU A 58 -0.05 -9.70 17.92
CA LEU A 58 -0.95 -10.21 18.97
C LEU A 58 -1.16 -11.72 18.88
N ILE A 59 -1.26 -12.28 17.67
CA ILE A 59 -1.47 -13.72 17.45
C ILE A 59 -0.17 -14.50 17.64
N PHE A 60 0.94 -14.01 17.09
CA PHE A 60 2.23 -14.72 17.05
C PHE A 60 3.20 -14.31 18.17
N GLY A 61 3.04 -13.13 18.75
CA GLY A 61 3.94 -12.54 19.75
C GLY A 61 5.12 -11.77 19.16
N VAL A 62 5.65 -10.80 19.92
CA VAL A 62 6.79 -9.93 19.53
C VAL A 62 8.09 -10.69 19.28
N GLY A 63 8.25 -11.90 19.85
CA GLY A 63 9.47 -12.70 19.70
C GLY A 63 9.50 -13.58 18.45
N LYS A 64 8.33 -13.97 17.90
CA LYS A 64 8.26 -14.95 16.80
C LYS A 64 8.42 -14.30 15.43
N LEU A 65 7.88 -13.10 15.24
CA LEU A 65 8.04 -12.30 14.02
C LEU A 65 9.51 -12.05 13.62
N PRO A 66 10.38 -11.54 14.52
CA PRO A 66 11.79 -11.30 14.18
C PRO A 66 12.58 -12.59 13.97
N ASP A 67 12.23 -13.67 14.66
CA ASP A 67 12.89 -14.98 14.51
C ASP A 67 12.60 -15.59 13.13
N VAL A 68 11.33 -15.59 12.71
CA VAL A 68 10.90 -16.03 11.37
C VAL A 68 11.51 -15.13 10.29
N ALA A 69 11.53 -13.81 10.50
CA ALA A 69 12.14 -12.87 9.55
C ALA A 69 13.66 -13.10 9.40
N LYS A 70 14.38 -13.42 10.48
CA LYS A 70 15.82 -13.75 10.42
C LYS A 70 16.07 -15.02 9.61
N GLN A 71 15.29 -16.06 9.83
CA GLN A 71 15.43 -17.33 9.09
C GLN A 71 15.12 -17.14 7.61
N LEU A 72 14.00 -16.49 7.27
CA LEU A 72 13.63 -16.17 5.90
C LEU A 72 14.63 -15.24 5.21
N GLY A 73 15.13 -14.24 5.94
CA GLY A 73 16.12 -13.28 5.43
C GLY A 73 17.43 -13.95 5.04
N THR A 74 17.91 -14.92 5.84
CA THR A 74 19.10 -15.71 5.51
C THR A 74 18.88 -16.54 4.23
N SER A 75 17.73 -17.21 4.08
CA SER A 75 17.41 -17.97 2.87
C SER A 75 17.33 -17.09 1.62
N ILE A 76 16.68 -15.92 1.71
CA ILE A 76 16.60 -14.96 0.60
C ILE A 76 17.99 -14.43 0.24
N LYS A 77 18.84 -14.16 1.22
CA LYS A 77 20.22 -13.69 0.99
C LYS A 77 21.06 -14.72 0.23
N VAL A 78 21.00 -15.99 0.63
CA VAL A 78 21.71 -17.08 -0.05
C VAL A 78 21.18 -17.25 -1.48
N PHE A 79 19.85 -17.31 -1.65
CA PHE A 79 19.21 -17.44 -2.95
C PHE A 79 19.59 -16.31 -3.91
N LYS A 80 19.66 -15.08 -3.39
CA LYS A 80 20.07 -13.91 -4.19
C LYS A 80 21.54 -13.97 -4.60
N LYS A 81 22.44 -14.34 -3.68
CA LYS A 81 23.88 -14.52 -3.97
C LYS A 81 24.07 -15.56 -5.07
N GLU A 82 23.43 -16.71 -4.95
CA GLU A 82 23.52 -17.79 -5.95
C GLU A 82 22.94 -17.39 -7.32
N MET A 83 21.86 -16.59 -7.35
CA MET A 83 21.34 -16.04 -8.61
C MET A 83 22.25 -14.98 -9.26
N GLU A 84 22.92 -14.16 -8.45
CA GLU A 84 23.92 -13.20 -8.93
C GLU A 84 25.14 -13.96 -9.51
N ASP A 85 25.58 -15.04 -8.88
CA ASP A 85 26.71 -15.87 -9.31
C ASP A 85 26.46 -16.55 -10.66
N LEU A 86 25.23 -17.06 -10.83
CA LEU A 86 24.78 -17.66 -12.09
C LEU A 86 24.62 -16.62 -13.19
N SER A 87 24.25 -15.38 -12.85
CA SER A 87 24.10 -14.29 -13.81
C SER A 87 25.44 -13.71 -14.26
N ASP A 88 26.41 -13.61 -13.35
CA ASP A 88 27.74 -13.03 -13.63
C ASP A 88 28.81 -14.07 -13.97
N GLY A 89 28.47 -15.37 -14.04
CA GLY A 89 29.40 -16.45 -14.41
C GLY A 89 30.64 -16.53 -13.50
N LYS A 90 30.54 -16.00 -12.28
CA LYS A 90 31.65 -15.81 -11.36
C LYS A 90 31.59 -16.91 -10.29
N SER A 91 32.52 -17.86 -10.34
CA SER A 91 32.67 -18.90 -9.32
C SER A 91 32.95 -18.26 -7.96
N LEU A 92 32.10 -18.50 -6.96
CA LEU A 92 32.23 -17.89 -5.64
C LEU A 92 32.86 -18.81 -4.59
N ASP A 93 33.91 -18.26 -3.97
CA ASP A 93 34.30 -18.48 -2.59
C ASP A 93 33.76 -17.27 -1.80
N ASP A 94 32.81 -17.50 -0.90
CA ASP A 94 32.51 -16.67 0.28
C ASP A 94 31.23 -17.19 0.95
N GLY A 95 31.40 -18.28 1.70
CA GLY A 95 30.42 -18.79 2.65
C GLY A 95 30.76 -18.29 4.05
N SER A 96 30.18 -17.17 4.46
CA SER A 96 30.11 -16.80 5.88
C SER A 96 28.71 -16.33 6.25
N VAL A 97 28.00 -17.24 6.93
CA VAL A 97 26.98 -16.88 7.90
C VAL A 97 27.36 -17.54 9.21
N SER A 98 28.33 -16.93 9.89
CA SER A 98 28.50 -17.07 11.34
C SER A 98 27.33 -16.36 12.01
N ASP A 99 26.49 -17.07 12.74
CA ASP A 99 26.52 -16.95 14.20
C ASP A 99 25.47 -17.84 14.90
N GLN A 100 26.02 -18.73 15.71
CA GLN A 100 25.69 -18.94 17.13
C GLN A 100 24.31 -19.51 17.46
N GLN A 101 24.29 -20.84 17.43
CA GLN A 101 23.87 -21.68 18.55
C GLN A 101 23.95 -20.94 19.90
N SER A 102 22.81 -20.46 20.39
CA SER A 102 22.64 -20.07 21.78
C SER A 102 22.44 -21.36 22.59
N GLU A 103 23.56 -21.99 22.95
CA GLU A 103 23.62 -22.85 24.14
C GLU A 103 24.09 -21.95 25.30
N PRO A 104 23.22 -21.64 26.28
CA PRO A 104 23.65 -21.08 27.54
C PRO A 104 24.66 -22.02 28.17
N ARG A 105 25.89 -21.55 28.35
CA ARG A 105 26.90 -22.25 29.15
C ARG A 105 26.38 -22.35 30.59
N ASP A 106 25.79 -23.49 30.96
CA ASP A 106 25.66 -23.84 32.37
C ASP A 106 27.04 -24.22 32.91
N VAL A 107 27.72 -23.20 33.39
CA VAL A 107 28.90 -23.31 34.24
C VAL A 107 28.40 -23.60 35.66
N THR A 108 28.04 -24.85 35.94
CA THR A 108 27.89 -25.33 37.31
C THR A 108 28.99 -26.36 37.63
N ARG A 109 30.17 -25.77 37.83
CA ARG A 109 31.12 -26.06 38.91
C ARG A 109 31.49 -27.52 39.17
N ASP A 110 32.67 -27.84 38.68
CA ASP A 110 33.63 -28.78 39.26
C ASP A 110 33.67 -28.71 40.80
N GLY A 111 33.21 -29.77 41.45
CA GLY A 111 33.41 -30.06 42.86
C GLY A 111 34.39 -31.23 43.04
N THR A 112 35.60 -31.11 42.48
CA THR A 112 36.70 -32.06 42.72
C THR A 112 37.97 -31.29 43.06
N ALA A 113 38.05 -30.81 44.30
CA ALA A 113 39.32 -30.48 44.92
C ALA A 113 39.56 -31.50 46.04
N SER A 114 40.56 -32.35 45.80
CA SER A 114 41.27 -33.12 46.81
C SER A 114 42.04 -32.23 47.77
#